data_AF-A0A7W1F551-F1
#
_entry.id   AF-A0A7W1F551-F1
#
_cell.length_a   1.000
_cell.length_b   1.000
_cell.length_c   1.000
_cell.angle_alpha   90.00
_cell.angle_beta   90.00
_cell.angle_gamma   90.00
#
_symmetry.space_group_name_H-M   'P 1'
#
loop_
_entity.id
_entity.type
_entity.pdbx_description
1 polymer ?
#
loop_
_entity_poly.entity_id
_entity_poly.type
_entity_poly.pdbx_seq_one_letter_code
_entity_poly.pdbx_strand_id
1 'polypeptide(L)' 'MNERGPLAADALIGYLTTCGGSDSFQHWDAKGQPDLESSRRLAERLRALLGDRLGVVASVEQSFNRVTLSLVLETAKL' A
#
# COMPACT_ATOMS: atom_id res chain seq x y z
N MET A 1 17.76 7.13 17.81
CA MET A 1 16.40 6.62 18.08
C MET A 1 15.49 7.06 16.95
N ASN A 2 15.01 6.15 16.12
CA ASN A 2 13.89 6.37 15.18
C ASN A 2 13.27 5.01 14.86
N GLU A 3 12.54 4.46 15.83
CA GLU A 3 12.01 3.10 15.84
C GLU A 3 10.57 3.03 15.27
N ARG A 4 10.25 3.84 14.26
CA ARG A 4 8.90 3.89 13.66
C ARG A 4 8.66 2.85 12.55
N GLY A 5 9.64 2.01 12.24
CA GLY A 5 9.65 1.11 11.08
C GLY A 5 8.87 -0.22 11.20
N PRO A 6 8.93 -0.97 12.32
CA PRO A 6 8.35 -2.32 12.34
C PRO A 6 6.83 -2.34 12.52
N LEU A 7 6.33 -1.62 13.52
CA LEU A 7 4.91 -1.65 13.92
C LEU A 7 3.97 -1.15 12.82
N ALA A 8 4.40 -0.17 12.02
CA ALA A 8 3.57 0.41 10.97
C ALA A 8 3.39 -0.53 9.77
N ALA A 9 4.44 -1.25 9.37
CA ALA A 9 4.37 -2.23 8.29
C ALA A 9 3.61 -3.49 8.72
N ASP A 10 3.82 -3.97 9.95
CA ASP A 10 3.10 -5.13 10.49
C ASP A 10 1.60 -4.84 10.64
N ALA A 11 1.24 -3.63 11.09
CA ALA A 11 -0.16 -3.20 11.15
C ALA A 11 -0.81 -3.13 9.76
N LEU A 12 -0.06 -2.66 8.75
CA LEU A 12 -0.53 -2.61 7.36
C LEU A 12 -0.75 -4.01 6.77
N ILE A 13 0.15 -4.94 7.05
CA ILE A 13 0.02 -6.35 6.64
C ILE A 13 -1.20 -6.97 7.33
N GLY A 14 -1.33 -6.80 8.65
CA GLY A 14 -2.48 -7.29 9.41
C GLY A 14 -3.81 -6.74 8.88
N TYR A 15 -3.85 -5.45 8.57
CA TYR A 15 -5.00 -4.82 7.89
C TYR A 15 -5.35 -5.54 6.59
N LEU A 16 -4.38 -5.72 5.69
CA LEU A 16 -4.62 -6.41 4.42
C LEU A 16 -5.11 -7.83 4.60
N THR A 17 -4.58 -8.58 5.59
CA THR A 17 -5.07 -9.92 5.92
C THR A 17 -6.55 -9.89 6.30
N THR A 18 -7.01 -8.88 7.06
CA THR A 18 -8.44 -8.72 7.37
C THR A 18 -9.29 -8.33 6.16
N CYS A 19 -8.70 -7.65 5.17
CA CYS A 19 -9.34 -7.27 3.90
C CYS A 19 -9.34 -8.39 2.85
N GLY A 20 -8.86 -9.60 3.15
CA GLY A 20 -8.75 -10.69 2.18
C GLY A 20 -7.52 -10.60 1.26
N GLY A 21 -6.53 -9.79 1.66
CA GLY A 21 -5.21 -9.72 1.03
C GLY A 21 -5.00 -8.55 0.08
N SER A 22 -6.00 -7.72 -0.19
CA SER A 22 -5.85 -6.53 -1.03
C SER A 22 -6.84 -5.45 -0.65
N ASP A 23 -6.46 -4.19 -0.85
CA ASP A 23 -7.34 -3.04 -0.74
C ASP A 23 -6.95 -1.93 -1.72
N SER A 24 -7.89 -1.04 -2.07
CA SER A 24 -7.69 0.01 -3.05
C SER A 24 -8.26 1.36 -2.61
N PHE A 25 -7.48 2.41 -2.81
CA PHE A 25 -7.79 3.78 -2.45
C PHE A 25 -7.89 4.64 -3.70
N GLN A 26 -9.04 5.30 -3.90
CA GLN A 26 -9.22 6.28 -4.97
C GLN A 26 -9.27 7.68 -4.39
N HIS A 27 -8.58 8.62 -5.05
CA HIS A 27 -8.57 10.02 -4.63
C HIS A 27 -9.28 10.91 -5.64
N TRP A 28 -10.05 11.85 -5.09
CA TRP A 28 -10.82 12.83 -5.83
C TRP A 28 -10.62 14.20 -5.15
N ASP A 29 -10.54 15.26 -5.95
CA ASP A 29 -10.43 16.61 -5.43
C ASP A 29 -11.81 17.16 -5.01
N ALA A 30 -11.83 18.39 -4.48
CA ALA A 30 -13.06 19.06 -4.06
C ALA A 30 -14.06 19.32 -5.20
N LYS A 31 -13.64 19.20 -6.46
CA LYS A 31 -14.48 19.36 -7.66
C LYS A 31 -14.93 18.01 -8.22
N GLY A 32 -14.59 16.90 -7.57
CA GLY A 32 -14.86 15.54 -8.03
C GLY A 32 -13.99 15.12 -9.21
N GLN A 33 -12.86 15.78 -9.45
CA GLN A 33 -11.89 15.37 -10.46
C GLN A 33 -10.88 14.38 -9.86
N PRO A 34 -10.33 13.45 -10.66
CA PRO A 34 -9.28 12.53 -10.21
C PRO A 34 -8.08 13.27 -9.60
N ASP A 35 -7.75 12.96 -8.35
CA ASP A 35 -6.60 13.56 -7.66
C ASP A 35 -5.37 12.63 -7.76
N LEU A 36 -4.51 12.94 -8.74
CA LEU A 36 -3.30 12.19 -9.02
C LEU A 36 -2.19 12.51 -8.01
N GLU A 37 -2.18 13.71 -7.46
CA GLU A 37 -1.15 14.14 -6.53
C GLU A 37 -1.30 13.40 -5.20
N SER A 38 -2.50 13.37 -4.64
CA SER A 38 -2.80 12.63 -3.41
C SER A 38 -2.56 11.15 -3.58
N SER A 39 -2.94 10.58 -4.74
CA SER A 39 -2.68 9.18 -5.08
C SER A 39 -1.19 8.87 -5.11
N ARG A 40 -0.38 9.73 -5.75
CA ARG A 40 1.08 9.56 -5.79
C ARG A 40 1.69 9.66 -4.40
N ARG A 41 1.29 10.66 -3.61
CA ARG A 41 1.77 10.84 -2.23
C ARG A 41 1.45 9.63 -1.36
N LEU A 42 0.25 9.06 -1.49
CA LEU A 42 -0.11 7.83 -0.75
C LEU A 42 0.77 6.65 -1.20
N ALA A 43 0.92 6.44 -2.50
CA ALA A 43 1.72 5.33 -3.02
C ALA A 43 3.18 5.42 -2.56
N GLU A 44 3.80 6.59 -2.62
CA GLU A 44 5.16 6.83 -2.12
C GLU A 44 5.27 6.59 -0.61
N ARG A 45 4.28 7.06 0.17
CA ARG A 45 4.24 6.84 1.62
C ARG A 45 4.12 5.37 1.98
N LEU A 46 3.28 4.61 1.28
CA LEU A 46 3.11 3.17 1.51
C LEU A 46 4.39 2.40 1.13
N ARG A 47 5.03 2.76 0.00
CA ARG A 47 6.32 2.17 -0.41
C ARG A 47 7.42 2.45 0.62
N ALA A 48 7.52 3.70 1.09
CA ALA A 48 8.49 4.08 2.11
C ALA A 48 8.24 3.38 3.45
N LEU A 49 6.96 3.20 3.82
CA LEU A 49 6.56 2.49 5.03
C LEU A 49 6.91 1.00 4.95
N LEU A 50 6.69 0.36 3.80
CA LEU A 50 7.05 -1.05 3.58
C LEU A 50 8.57 -1.26 3.51
N GLY A 51 9.31 -0.29 2.98
CA GLY A 51 10.77 -0.36 2.85
C GLY A 51 11.19 -1.65 2.16
N ASP A 52 12.08 -2.41 2.81
CA ASP A 52 12.62 -3.68 2.30
C ASP A 52 11.57 -4.79 2.15
N ARG A 53 10.37 -4.63 2.72
CA ARG A 53 9.27 -5.59 2.60
C ARG A 53 8.43 -5.36 1.34
N LEU A 54 8.64 -4.25 0.63
CA LEU A 54 7.96 -3.95 -0.63
C LEU A 54 8.35 -4.97 -1.70
N GLY A 55 7.36 -5.59 -2.33
CA GLY A 55 7.55 -6.63 -3.35
C GLY A 55 7.86 -8.02 -2.78
N VAL A 56 8.14 -8.14 -1.49
CA VAL A 56 8.38 -9.41 -0.80
C VAL A 56 7.13 -9.85 -0.03
N VAL A 57 6.57 -8.95 0.78
CA VAL A 57 5.41 -9.23 1.63
C VAL A 57 4.15 -8.52 1.14
N ALA A 58 4.30 -7.31 0.59
CA ALA A 58 3.20 -6.55 0.03
C ALA A 58 3.67 -5.72 -1.18
N SER A 59 2.78 -5.50 -2.15
CA SER A 59 3.00 -4.67 -3.34
C SER A 59 2.14 -3.41 -3.29
N VAL A 60 2.65 -2.32 -3.87
CA VAL A 60 1.94 -1.03 -4.00
C VAL A 60 1.93 -0.63 -5.46
N GLU A 61 0.78 -0.77 -6.09
CA GLU A 61 0.54 -0.37 -7.47
C GLU A 61 -0.22 0.95 -7.51
N GLN A 62 0.11 1.80 -8.49
CA GLN A 62 -0.64 3.00 -8.77
C GLN A 62 -1.10 2.97 -10.22
N SER A 63 -2.39 3.18 -10.43
CA SER A 63 -3.01 3.39 -11.74
C SER A 63 -3.84 4.65 -11.67
N PHE A 64 -3.37 5.71 -12.31
CA PHE A 64 -4.04 7.02 -12.33
C PHE A 64 -4.30 7.56 -10.90
N ASN A 65 -5.57 7.78 -10.52
CA ASN A 65 -5.97 8.23 -9.18
C ASN A 65 -6.29 7.08 -8.21
N ARG A 66 -5.90 5.85 -8.54
CA ARG A 66 -6.10 4.65 -7.72
C ARG A 66 -4.77 4.10 -7.27
N VAL A 67 -4.68 3.79 -5.98
CA VAL A 67 -3.57 3.06 -5.37
C VAL A 67 -4.11 1.74 -4.86
N THR A 68 -3.50 0.65 -5.29
CA THR A 68 -3.84 -0.70 -4.84
C THR A 68 -2.68 -1.25 -4.03
N LEU A 69 -3.01 -1.77 -2.85
CA LEU A 69 -2.08 -2.38 -1.92
C LEU A 69 -2.49 -3.85 -1.76
N SER A 70 -1.56 -4.77 -1.99
CA SER A 70 -1.84 -6.20 -1.97
C SER A 70 -0.77 -6.97 -1.21
N LEU A 71 -1.14 -8.04 -0.52
CA LEU A 71 -0.17 -9.02 -0.03
C LEU A 71 0.45 -9.75 -1.22
N VAL A 72 1.76 -9.96 -1.17
CA VAL A 72 2.44 -10.85 -2.09
C VAL A 72 2.27 -12.25 -1.51
N LEU A 73 1.35 -13.02 -2.07
CA LEU A 73 1.32 -14.46 -1.83
C LEU A 73 2.50 -15.05 -2.59
N GLU A 74 3.59 -15.38 -1.89
CA GLU A 74 4.48 -16.42 -2.38
C GLU A 74 3.64 -17.70 -2.43
N THR A 75 3.12 -18.05 -3.60
CA THR A 75 2.77 -19.42 -3.89
C THR A 75 4.08 -20.19 -3.81
N ALA A 76 4.34 -20.77 -2.63
CA ALA A 76 5.31 -21.82 -2.49
C ALA A 76 5.02 -22.83 -3.62
N LYS A 77 5.92 -22.87 -4.61
CA LYS A 77 5.96 -23.98 -5.56
C LYS A 77 6.20 -25.23 -4.71
N LEU A 78 5.12 -25.98 -4.45
CA LEU A 78 5.18 -27.39 -4.11
C LEU A 78 5.59 -28.18 -5.35
#